data_AF-A0A9E0LFX3-F1
#
_entry.id   AF-A0A9E0LFX3-F1
#
_cell.length_a   1.000
_cell.length_b   1.000
_cell.length_c   1.000
_cell.angle_alpha   90.00
_cell.angle_beta   90.00
_cell.angle_gamma   90.00
#
_symmetry.space_group_name_H-M   'P 1'
#
loop_
_entity.id
_entity.type
_entity.pdbx_description
1 polymer ?
#
loop_
_entity_poly.entity_id
_entity_poly.type
_entity_poly.pdbx_seq_one_letter_code
_entity_poly.pdbx_strand_id
1 'polypeptide(L)'
;MSKIAILCLSAVVSLTIAAEARALETTEVTTNEKQAKVATPKVLATVKAKAKAAEESDIQPTRDSDDVFTETSGRSLLLTAKQYMRHHNYNRAIALLSRAVKLDPDDPDIRCLYAEALQEKLSHQVEKDPAVFNLCVRNWLTVVRNEVGEEKGATYKGIGIGMGYFQDEERTTFAKHSLKALTGYLPKPWETNDRYLRRVLKPATTSVTATIRMPDETSPKANANSEP
;
A
#
# COMPACT_ATOMS: atom_id res chain seq x y z
N MET A 1 23.72 50.87 -30.85
CA MET A 1 24.74 49.80 -30.79
C MET A 1 25.18 49.66 -29.34
N SER A 2 24.74 48.63 -28.63
CA SER A 2 25.40 48.13 -27.42
C SER A 2 24.90 46.71 -27.18
N LYS A 3 25.71 45.74 -27.60
CA LYS A 3 25.54 44.32 -27.33
C LYS A 3 26.58 43.94 -26.26
N ILE A 4 26.27 42.89 -25.51
CA ILE A 4 27.19 42.04 -24.72
C ILE A 4 27.52 42.54 -23.31
N ALA A 5 26.77 41.99 -22.34
CA ALA A 5 27.14 41.59 -20.98
C ALA A 5 25.78 41.34 -20.30
N ILE A 6 25.42 40.18 -19.74
CA ILE A 6 26.08 39.40 -18.71
C ILE A 6 25.49 37.99 -18.82
N LEU A 7 26.33 37.01 -19.16
CA LEU A 7 26.02 35.59 -19.26
C LEU A 7 27.10 34.89 -18.43
N CYS A 8 26.90 34.73 -17.11
CA CYS A 8 27.78 33.95 -16.22
C CYS A 8 27.19 33.83 -14.79
N LEU A 9 26.15 33.01 -14.61
CA LEU A 9 25.69 32.62 -13.26
C LEU A 9 25.09 31.19 -13.24
N SER A 10 25.66 30.27 -14.02
CA SER A 10 25.20 28.88 -14.12
C SER A 10 26.39 27.89 -14.13
N ALA A 11 27.17 27.82 -13.04
CA ALA A 11 28.23 26.80 -12.94
C ALA A 11 28.80 26.51 -11.53
N VAL A 12 28.08 26.73 -10.41
CA VAL A 12 28.67 26.49 -9.06
C VAL A 12 27.78 25.69 -8.09
N VAL A 13 26.68 25.07 -8.53
CA VAL A 13 25.80 24.27 -7.63
C VAL A 13 25.78 22.76 -7.99
N SER A 14 26.77 22.28 -8.76
CA SER A 14 26.82 20.87 -9.20
C SER A 14 27.91 20.03 -8.53
N LEU A 15 28.35 20.37 -7.31
CA LEU A 15 29.42 19.60 -6.66
C LEU A 15 29.30 19.59 -5.12
N THR A 16 28.22 19.04 -4.56
CA THR A 16 28.14 18.81 -3.08
C THR A 16 27.09 17.78 -2.64
N ILE A 17 26.69 16.80 -3.46
CA ILE A 17 25.87 15.66 -2.98
C ILE A 17 26.31 14.37 -3.69
N ALA A 18 27.54 13.94 -3.41
CA ALA A 18 28.08 12.65 -3.85
C ALA A 18 29.13 12.16 -2.85
N ALA A 19 28.76 12.04 -1.57
CA ALA A 19 29.64 11.49 -0.54
C ALA A 19 28.88 11.09 0.74
N GLU A 20 27.84 10.24 0.63
CA GLU A 20 27.32 9.55 1.83
C GLU A 20 26.68 8.21 1.45
N ALA A 21 27.44 7.41 0.71
CA ALA A 21 27.17 5.99 0.50
C ALA A 21 28.41 5.24 0.98
N ARG A 22 28.37 4.74 2.22
CA ARG A 22 29.16 3.62 2.80
C ARG A 22 29.13 3.71 4.32
N ALA A 23 28.18 3.04 4.96
CA ALA A 23 28.34 2.53 6.32
C ALA A 23 27.23 1.52 6.66
N LEU A 24 27.65 0.35 7.17
CA LEU A 24 26.88 -0.72 7.79
C LEU A 24 26.10 -1.71 6.90
N GLU A 25 26.86 -2.69 6.41
CA GLU A 25 26.46 -4.11 6.43
C GLU A 25 26.71 -4.73 7.81
N THR A 26 25.99 -5.82 8.09
CA THR A 26 26.20 -6.86 9.12
C THR A 26 25.93 -6.52 10.59
N THR A 27 24.75 -6.96 11.07
CA THR A 27 24.66 -7.65 12.37
C THR A 27 23.73 -8.85 12.24
N GLU A 28 24.33 -10.02 12.45
CA GLU A 28 23.71 -11.30 12.80
C GLU A 28 23.06 -11.23 14.20
N VAL A 29 22.66 -12.39 14.74
CA VAL A 29 22.16 -12.69 16.12
C VAL A 29 20.65 -13.03 16.12
N THR A 30 20.29 -14.30 15.91
CA THR A 30 20.08 -15.36 16.94
C THR A 30 19.01 -15.05 17.98
N THR A 31 17.97 -15.88 18.02
CA THR A 31 17.17 -16.18 19.24
C THR A 31 16.41 -17.50 18.99
N ASN A 32 16.97 -18.64 19.43
CA ASN A 32 16.68 -19.31 20.70
C ASN A 32 15.21 -19.69 20.91
N GLU A 33 14.92 -20.95 20.54
CA GLU A 33 14.58 -22.02 21.47
C GLU A 33 14.09 -21.59 22.87
N LYS A 34 12.80 -21.79 23.12
CA LYS A 34 12.27 -22.08 24.46
C LYS A 34 11.36 -23.29 24.40
N GLN A 35 11.94 -24.42 24.75
CA GLN A 35 11.24 -25.53 25.36
C GLN A 35 10.86 -25.14 26.80
N ALA A 36 9.59 -25.35 27.16
CA ALA A 36 9.19 -25.63 28.54
C ALA A 36 7.94 -26.52 28.51
N LYS A 37 8.19 -27.84 28.57
CA LYS A 37 7.26 -28.88 29.01
C LYS A 37 6.88 -28.66 30.48
N VAL A 38 5.64 -28.98 30.85
CA VAL A 38 5.15 -29.78 32.02
C VAL A 38 3.60 -29.81 31.86
N ALA A 39 2.79 -30.86 32.01
CA ALA A 39 2.85 -32.32 32.05
C ALA A 39 1.38 -32.81 31.94
N THR A 40 1.17 -34.01 31.38
CA THR A 40 -0.11 -34.77 31.25
C THR A 40 -0.43 -35.57 32.54
N PRO A 41 -1.67 -36.11 32.77
CA PRO A 41 -2.17 -37.39 32.19
C PRO A 41 -3.70 -37.44 31.90
N LYS A 42 -4.21 -37.97 30.78
CA LYS A 42 -4.54 -39.38 30.43
C LYS A 42 -5.75 -40.02 31.16
N VAL A 43 -6.89 -40.14 30.47
CA VAL A 43 -7.95 -41.18 30.62
C VAL A 43 -8.56 -41.44 29.22
N LEU A 44 -8.09 -42.45 28.47
CA LEU A 44 -8.74 -43.76 28.21
C LEU A 44 -10.22 -43.64 27.74
N ALA A 45 -10.51 -43.68 26.43
CA ALA A 45 -10.94 -44.87 25.66
C ALA A 45 -11.94 -45.77 26.44
N THR A 46 -13.17 -46.06 26.02
CA THR A 46 -13.57 -46.82 24.81
C THR A 46 -15.10 -46.98 24.87
N VAL A 47 -15.89 -46.79 23.81
CA VAL A 47 -16.95 -47.75 23.39
C VAL A 47 -17.20 -47.57 21.88
N LYS A 48 -17.27 -48.72 21.24
CA LYS A 48 -17.25 -49.04 19.83
C LYS A 48 -18.69 -49.26 19.33
N ALA A 49 -18.96 -48.81 18.11
CA ALA A 49 -19.88 -49.35 17.12
C ALA A 49 -21.39 -49.55 17.47
N LYS A 50 -22.23 -48.85 16.70
CA LYS A 50 -23.35 -49.50 15.99
C LYS A 50 -23.69 -48.75 14.70
N ALA A 51 -23.42 -49.40 13.58
CA ALA A 51 -23.80 -49.00 12.23
C ALA A 51 -25.28 -49.28 11.96
N LYS A 52 -25.95 -48.42 11.17
CA LYS A 52 -27.03 -48.73 10.20
C LYS A 52 -27.37 -47.44 9.43
N ALA A 53 -26.77 -47.19 8.27
CA ALA A 53 -27.35 -47.46 6.95
C ALA A 53 -28.64 -46.67 6.66
N ALA A 54 -28.50 -45.52 5.98
CA ALA A 54 -29.44 -44.95 5.00
C ALA A 54 -28.83 -43.67 4.41
N GLU A 55 -29.16 -43.40 3.14
CA GLU A 55 -28.91 -42.16 2.37
C GLU A 55 -27.51 -42.05 1.75
N GLU A 56 -27.29 -42.54 0.53
CA GLU A 56 -27.79 -42.03 -0.76
C GLU A 56 -27.08 -40.73 -1.16
N SER A 57 -26.11 -40.92 -2.06
CA SER A 57 -25.48 -39.96 -2.96
C SER A 57 -25.58 -38.47 -2.60
N ASP A 58 -24.61 -38.00 -1.83
CA ASP A 58 -24.23 -36.59 -1.89
C ASP A 58 -22.74 -36.51 -2.23
N ILE A 59 -22.44 -36.82 -3.50
CA ILE A 59 -21.22 -36.31 -4.12
C ILE A 59 -21.50 -34.81 -4.27
N GLN A 60 -21.27 -34.05 -3.21
CA GLN A 60 -21.05 -32.63 -3.39
C GLN A 60 -19.88 -32.52 -4.37
N PRO A 61 -20.04 -31.86 -5.52
CA PRO A 61 -18.86 -31.42 -6.24
C PRO A 61 -18.18 -30.44 -5.28
N THR A 62 -17.13 -30.88 -4.58
CA THR A 62 -16.12 -29.99 -4.01
C THR A 62 -15.57 -29.27 -5.22
N ARG A 63 -16.21 -28.14 -5.52
CA ARG A 63 -16.01 -27.38 -6.73
C ARG A 63 -14.76 -26.55 -6.52
N ASP A 64 -13.63 -27.24 -6.41
CA ASP A 64 -12.28 -26.72 -6.62
C ASP A 64 -12.12 -26.41 -8.13
N SER A 65 -13.07 -25.66 -8.70
CA SER A 65 -13.02 -25.15 -10.07
C SER A 65 -12.25 -23.84 -10.15
N ASP A 66 -11.66 -23.38 -9.04
CA ASP A 66 -10.95 -22.11 -8.96
C ASP A 66 -9.48 -22.20 -9.41
N ASP A 67 -8.89 -23.40 -9.53
CA ASP A 67 -7.48 -23.59 -9.91
C ASP A 67 -7.21 -23.71 -11.42
N VAL A 68 -8.24 -23.63 -12.27
CA VAL A 68 -8.07 -23.75 -13.74
C VAL A 68 -7.40 -22.49 -14.33
N PHE A 69 -7.39 -21.38 -13.61
CA PHE A 69 -6.57 -20.23 -13.92
C PHE A 69 -5.41 -20.20 -12.95
N THR A 70 -4.26 -20.76 -13.34
CA THR A 70 -3.02 -20.54 -12.61
C THR A 70 -2.89 -19.04 -12.33
N GLU A 71 -2.74 -18.66 -11.05
CA GLU A 71 -2.60 -17.28 -10.56
C GLU A 71 -1.32 -16.58 -11.07
N THR A 72 -0.70 -17.08 -12.15
CA THR A 72 0.60 -16.70 -12.70
C THR A 72 0.59 -15.40 -13.47
N SER A 73 -0.56 -14.85 -13.88
CA SER A 73 -0.64 -13.61 -14.65
C SER A 73 -1.52 -12.57 -13.94
N GLY A 74 -1.10 -11.29 -13.90
CA GLY A 74 -1.89 -10.23 -13.30
C GLY A 74 -3.27 -10.08 -13.96
N ARG A 75 -3.38 -10.42 -15.25
CA ARG A 75 -4.66 -10.34 -15.98
C ARG A 75 -5.64 -11.46 -15.62
N SER A 76 -5.17 -12.66 -15.25
CA SER A 76 -6.07 -13.72 -14.73
C SER A 76 -6.60 -13.36 -13.35
N LEU A 77 -5.76 -12.78 -12.50
CA LEU A 77 -6.16 -12.24 -11.19
C LEU A 77 -7.15 -11.08 -11.33
N LEU A 78 -7.01 -10.23 -12.34
CA LEU A 78 -7.97 -9.16 -12.62
C LEU A 78 -9.35 -9.73 -12.96
N LEU A 79 -9.42 -10.76 -13.80
CA LEU A 79 -10.70 -11.38 -14.19
C LEU A 79 -11.42 -12.00 -12.99
N THR A 80 -10.69 -12.73 -12.14
CA THR A 80 -11.26 -13.31 -10.92
C THR A 80 -11.69 -12.23 -9.93
N ALA A 81 -10.92 -11.15 -9.77
CA ALA A 81 -11.30 -10.02 -8.95
C ALA A 81 -12.58 -9.32 -9.45
N LYS A 82 -12.75 -9.13 -10.77
CA LYS A 82 -14.01 -8.62 -11.35
C LYS A 82 -15.21 -9.49 -10.99
N GLN A 83 -15.03 -10.81 -11.02
CA GLN A 83 -16.09 -11.73 -10.60
C GLN A 83 -16.44 -11.54 -9.12
N TYR A 84 -15.45 -11.41 -8.24
CA TYR A 84 -15.69 -11.13 -6.82
C TYR A 84 -16.37 -9.78 -6.57
N MET A 85 -16.06 -8.74 -7.36
CA MET A 85 -16.74 -7.45 -7.28
C MET A 85 -18.23 -7.54 -7.64
N ARG A 86 -18.59 -8.35 -8.65
CA ARG A 86 -20.01 -8.61 -8.99
C ARG A 86 -20.78 -9.26 -7.85
N HIS A 87 -20.10 -10.04 -7.02
CA HIS A 87 -20.68 -10.68 -5.82
C HIS A 87 -20.54 -9.82 -4.55
N HIS A 88 -20.18 -8.53 -4.68
CA HIS A 88 -19.94 -7.60 -3.57
C HIS A 88 -18.90 -8.09 -2.53
N ASN A 89 -18.02 -9.02 -2.91
CA ASN A 89 -16.99 -9.54 -2.03
C ASN A 89 -15.68 -8.76 -2.19
N TYR A 90 -15.68 -7.53 -1.66
CA TYR A 90 -14.57 -6.59 -1.82
C TYR A 90 -13.28 -7.04 -1.15
N ASN A 91 -13.36 -7.73 -0.01
CA ASN A 91 -12.16 -8.14 0.73
C ASN A 91 -11.30 -9.13 -0.07
N ARG A 92 -11.93 -10.11 -0.72
CA ARG A 92 -11.23 -11.06 -1.60
C ARG A 92 -10.73 -10.39 -2.87
N ALA A 93 -11.53 -9.52 -3.49
CA ALA A 93 -11.13 -8.77 -4.68
C ALA A 93 -9.88 -7.90 -4.41
N ILE A 94 -9.86 -7.15 -3.31
CA ILE A 94 -8.73 -6.31 -2.89
C ILE A 94 -7.46 -7.17 -2.69
N ALA A 95 -7.58 -8.34 -2.05
CA ALA A 95 -6.44 -9.23 -1.85
C ALA A 95 -5.86 -9.72 -3.20
N LEU A 96 -6.70 -10.16 -4.13
CA LEU A 96 -6.30 -10.57 -5.48
C LEU A 96 -5.65 -9.42 -6.25
N LEU A 97 -6.26 -8.24 -6.24
CA LEU A 97 -5.75 -7.07 -6.94
C LEU A 97 -4.43 -6.57 -6.36
N SER A 98 -4.26 -6.64 -5.04
CA SER A 98 -2.98 -6.32 -4.40
C SER A 98 -1.84 -7.24 -4.85
N ARG A 99 -2.14 -8.50 -5.17
CA ARG A 99 -1.19 -9.45 -5.77
C ARG A 99 -0.96 -9.13 -7.24
N ALA A 100 -2.02 -8.83 -7.97
CA ALA A 100 -1.96 -8.46 -9.39
C ALA A 100 -1.09 -7.21 -9.62
N VAL A 101 -1.20 -6.16 -8.79
CA VAL A 101 -0.36 -4.96 -8.86
C VAL A 101 1.13 -5.26 -8.63
N LYS A 102 1.45 -6.29 -7.83
CA LYS A 102 2.83 -6.71 -7.60
C LYS A 102 3.42 -7.47 -8.79
N LEU A 103 2.59 -8.22 -9.50
CA LEU A 103 2.99 -8.96 -10.71
C LEU A 103 3.17 -7.99 -11.88
N ASP A 104 2.14 -7.19 -12.15
CA ASP A 104 2.07 -6.30 -13.30
C ASP A 104 1.80 -4.86 -12.82
N PRO A 105 2.85 -4.11 -12.39
CA PRO A 105 2.67 -2.75 -11.87
C PRO A 105 2.35 -1.72 -12.96
N ASP A 106 2.63 -2.03 -14.22
CA ASP A 106 2.44 -1.12 -15.35
C ASP A 106 1.08 -1.27 -16.04
N ASP A 107 0.21 -2.19 -15.61
CA ASP A 107 -1.16 -2.32 -16.15
C ASP A 107 -2.12 -1.30 -15.51
N PRO A 108 -2.69 -0.34 -16.29
CA PRO A 108 -3.61 0.65 -15.77
C PRO A 108 -4.97 0.05 -15.37
N ASP A 109 -5.42 -1.03 -16.03
CA ASP A 109 -6.72 -1.66 -15.75
C ASP A 109 -6.74 -2.26 -14.34
N ILE A 110 -5.65 -2.91 -13.94
CA ILE A 110 -5.50 -3.49 -12.60
C ILE A 110 -5.61 -2.37 -11.55
N ARG A 111 -4.96 -1.23 -11.78
CA ARG A 111 -4.98 -0.11 -10.82
C ARG A 111 -6.32 0.59 -10.75
N CYS A 112 -6.99 0.81 -11.88
CA CYS A 112 -8.34 1.35 -11.93
C CYS A 112 -9.30 0.48 -11.13
N LEU A 113 -9.32 -0.83 -11.42
CA LEU A 113 -10.20 -1.78 -10.74
C LEU A 113 -9.87 -1.89 -9.24
N TYR A 114 -8.59 -1.81 -8.88
CA TYR A 114 -8.17 -1.81 -7.49
C TYR A 114 -8.67 -0.58 -6.73
N ALA A 115 -8.56 0.60 -7.33
CA ALA A 115 -9.07 1.84 -6.76
C ALA A 115 -10.60 1.81 -6.60
N GLU A 116 -11.31 1.27 -7.59
CA GLU A 116 -12.76 1.06 -7.57
C GLU A 116 -13.18 0.12 -6.44
N ALA A 117 -12.56 -1.06 -6.33
CA ALA A 117 -12.85 -2.02 -5.25
C ALA A 117 -12.63 -1.41 -3.85
N LEU A 118 -11.59 -0.58 -3.67
CA LEU A 118 -11.34 0.13 -2.41
C LEU A 118 -12.40 1.20 -2.15
N GLN A 119 -12.81 1.93 -3.18
CA GLN A 119 -13.82 2.97 -3.07
C GLN A 119 -15.19 2.37 -2.71
N GLU A 120 -15.57 1.26 -3.33
CA GLU A 120 -16.78 0.52 -2.96
C GLU A 120 -16.69 -0.01 -1.53
N LYS A 121 -15.54 -0.55 -1.10
CA LYS A 121 -15.36 -0.94 0.30
C LYS A 121 -15.56 0.24 1.27
N LEU A 122 -15.07 1.44 0.91
CA LEU A 122 -15.21 2.66 1.71
C LEU A 122 -16.61 3.27 1.68
N SER A 123 -17.40 3.03 0.62
CA SER A 123 -18.78 3.53 0.55
C SER A 123 -19.73 2.76 1.47
N HIS A 124 -19.45 1.48 1.71
CA HIS A 124 -20.21 0.62 2.62
C HIS A 124 -19.83 0.83 4.10
N GLN A 125 -18.71 1.51 4.39
CA GLN A 125 -18.29 1.79 5.76
C GLN A 125 -18.85 3.13 6.27
N VAL A 126 -19.40 3.13 7.48
CA VAL A 126 -19.88 4.36 8.15
C VAL A 126 -18.70 5.28 8.50
N GLU A 127 -17.64 4.68 9.06
CA GLU A 127 -16.36 5.35 9.34
C GLU A 127 -15.32 4.89 8.33
N LYS A 128 -14.82 5.82 7.52
CA LYS A 128 -13.84 5.52 6.49
C LYS A 128 -12.48 5.29 7.12
N ASP A 129 -12.00 4.05 7.07
CA ASP A 129 -10.65 3.70 7.53
C ASP A 129 -9.60 4.56 6.81
N PRO A 130 -8.78 5.34 7.55
CA PRO A 130 -7.77 6.20 6.96
C PRO A 130 -6.73 5.41 6.14
N ALA A 131 -6.40 4.17 6.49
CA ALA A 131 -5.42 3.39 5.76
C ALA A 131 -5.92 3.01 4.36
N VAL A 132 -7.14 2.46 4.28
CA VAL A 132 -7.80 2.09 3.02
C VAL A 132 -8.09 3.34 2.18
N PHE A 133 -8.52 4.43 2.81
CA PHE A 133 -8.73 5.72 2.13
C PHE A 133 -7.45 6.25 1.50
N ASN A 134 -6.35 6.29 2.25
CA ASN A 134 -5.07 6.77 1.78
C ASN A 134 -4.55 5.94 0.59
N LEU A 135 -4.76 4.63 0.64
CA LEU A 135 -4.39 3.71 -0.44
C LEU A 135 -5.26 3.91 -1.69
N CYS A 136 -6.57 4.11 -1.52
CA CYS A 136 -7.50 4.42 -2.61
C CYS A 136 -7.10 5.71 -3.35
N VAL A 137 -6.83 6.79 -2.61
CA VAL A 137 -6.42 8.08 -3.18
C VAL A 137 -5.11 7.97 -3.96
N ARG A 138 -4.13 7.19 -3.46
CA ARG A 138 -2.87 6.96 -4.17
C ARG A 138 -3.07 6.26 -5.50
N ASN A 139 -3.89 5.20 -5.55
CA ASN A 139 -4.15 4.49 -6.81
C ASN A 139 -4.88 5.40 -7.81
N TRP A 140 -5.91 6.15 -7.38
CA TRP A 140 -6.55 7.11 -8.26
C TRP A 140 -5.59 8.19 -8.77
N LEU A 141 -4.67 8.66 -7.92
CA LEU A 141 -3.68 9.65 -8.33
C LEU A 141 -2.72 9.12 -9.40
N THR A 142 -2.28 7.86 -9.28
CA THR A 142 -1.42 7.21 -10.30
C THR A 142 -2.12 7.13 -11.65
N VAL A 143 -3.43 6.84 -11.66
CA VAL A 143 -4.24 6.79 -12.88
C VAL A 143 -4.46 8.19 -13.46
N VAL A 144 -4.82 9.19 -12.65
CA VAL A 144 -5.04 10.58 -13.14
C VAL A 144 -3.80 11.18 -13.79
N ARG A 145 -2.61 10.74 -13.35
CA ARG A 145 -1.32 11.24 -13.85
C ARG A 145 -0.71 10.37 -14.95
N ASN A 146 -1.39 9.31 -15.38
CA ASN A 146 -0.89 8.34 -16.36
C ASN A 146 0.52 7.85 -16.00
N GLU A 147 0.76 7.55 -14.71
CA GLU A 147 2.07 7.03 -14.24
C GLU A 147 2.28 5.56 -14.62
N VAL A 148 1.27 4.96 -15.24
CA VAL A 148 1.07 3.52 -15.45
C VAL A 148 0.52 3.35 -16.87
N GLY A 149 0.92 2.28 -17.56
CA GLY A 149 0.57 2.01 -18.96
C GLY A 149 1.64 2.46 -19.95
N GLU A 150 1.32 2.33 -21.23
CA GLU A 150 2.20 2.71 -22.35
C GLU A 150 2.47 4.22 -22.40
N GLU A 151 1.62 5.03 -21.78
CA GLU A 151 1.75 6.49 -21.69
C GLU A 151 2.65 6.97 -20.56
N LYS A 152 3.29 6.06 -19.81
CA LYS A 152 4.17 6.41 -18.70
C LYS A 152 5.32 7.31 -19.18
N GLY A 153 5.28 8.56 -18.75
CA GLY A 153 6.26 9.58 -19.12
C GLY A 153 5.79 10.57 -20.19
N ALA A 154 4.60 10.37 -20.79
CA ALA A 154 3.97 11.37 -21.66
C ALA A 154 3.44 12.58 -20.86
N THR A 155 3.16 12.39 -19.58
CA THR A 155 2.60 13.36 -18.64
C THR A 155 3.62 13.80 -17.60
N TYR A 156 4.18 15.00 -17.75
CA TYR A 156 5.01 15.59 -16.70
C TYR A 156 4.12 16.35 -15.72
N LYS A 157 4.04 15.88 -14.47
CA LYS A 157 3.21 16.49 -13.40
C LYS A 157 1.72 16.58 -13.75
N GLY A 158 1.22 15.73 -14.65
CA GLY A 158 -0.17 15.75 -15.12
C GLY A 158 -0.44 16.75 -16.26
N ILE A 159 0.61 17.37 -16.81
CA ILE A 159 0.55 18.13 -18.07
C ILE A 159 1.17 17.23 -19.14
N GLY A 160 0.32 16.66 -20.00
CA GLY A 160 0.76 15.88 -21.16
C GLY A 160 1.39 16.78 -22.22
N ILE A 161 2.50 16.33 -22.82
CA ILE A 161 3.14 17.04 -23.96
C ILE A 161 2.26 16.97 -25.23
N GLY A 162 1.25 16.08 -25.26
CA GLY A 162 0.15 16.11 -26.21
C GLY A 162 -1.17 16.31 -25.46
N MET A 163 -1.80 17.47 -25.62
CA MET A 163 -3.00 17.89 -24.90
C MET A 163 -4.22 17.02 -25.29
N GLY A 164 -4.42 15.87 -24.62
CA GLY A 164 -5.68 15.11 -24.67
C GLY A 164 -5.93 14.22 -25.91
N TYR A 165 -4.92 13.97 -26.75
CA TYR A 165 -5.12 13.20 -27.99
C TYR A 165 -4.95 11.68 -27.85
N PHE A 166 -4.63 11.17 -26.66
CA PHE A 166 -4.42 9.73 -26.45
C PHE A 166 -5.66 9.05 -25.86
N GLN A 167 -5.84 7.78 -26.23
CA GLN A 167 -7.09 7.02 -26.13
C GLN A 167 -7.60 6.76 -24.70
N ASP A 168 -6.87 7.18 -23.67
CA ASP A 168 -7.18 6.91 -22.27
C ASP A 168 -7.90 8.06 -21.53
N GLU A 169 -8.40 9.07 -22.25
CA GLU A 169 -9.14 10.19 -21.65
C GLU A 169 -10.33 9.73 -20.79
N GLU A 170 -11.03 8.66 -21.17
CA GLU A 170 -12.18 8.15 -20.40
C GLU A 170 -11.74 7.64 -19.01
N ARG A 171 -10.65 6.86 -18.95
CA ARG A 171 -10.10 6.36 -17.68
C ARG A 171 -9.66 7.51 -16.78
N THR A 172 -8.96 8.50 -17.34
CA THR A 172 -8.51 9.66 -16.54
C THR A 172 -9.67 10.53 -16.09
N THR A 173 -10.71 10.68 -16.91
CA THR A 173 -11.92 11.44 -16.57
C THR A 173 -12.67 10.75 -15.44
N PHE A 174 -12.87 9.44 -15.53
CA PHE A 174 -13.46 8.64 -14.46
C PHE A 174 -12.65 8.76 -13.15
N ALA A 175 -11.34 8.62 -13.23
CA ALA A 175 -10.45 8.76 -12.08
C ALA A 175 -10.53 10.16 -11.44
N LYS A 176 -10.60 11.22 -12.25
CA LYS A 176 -10.81 12.61 -11.77
C LYS A 176 -12.15 12.76 -11.06
N HIS A 177 -13.23 12.18 -11.60
CA HIS A 177 -14.55 12.20 -10.97
C HIS A 177 -14.54 11.46 -9.63
N SER A 178 -13.98 10.25 -9.58
CA SER A 178 -13.86 9.45 -8.35
C SER A 178 -13.04 10.16 -7.28
N LEU A 179 -11.91 10.74 -7.67
CA LEU A 179 -11.04 11.48 -6.75
C LEU A 179 -11.70 12.77 -6.25
N LYS A 180 -12.47 13.48 -7.10
CA LYS A 180 -13.30 14.62 -6.68
C LYS A 180 -14.39 14.19 -5.70
N ALA A 181 -15.05 13.06 -5.93
CA ALA A 181 -16.09 12.54 -5.05
C ALA A 181 -15.54 12.12 -3.67
N LEU A 182 -14.35 11.54 -3.63
CA LEU A 182 -13.70 11.08 -2.39
C LEU A 182 -13.13 12.22 -1.55
N THR A 183 -12.48 13.18 -2.20
CA THR A 183 -11.60 14.16 -1.53
C THR A 183 -12.12 15.60 -1.61
N GLY A 184 -13.03 15.88 -2.55
CA GLY A 184 -13.50 17.23 -2.88
C GLY A 184 -12.55 18.05 -3.76
N TYR A 185 -11.29 17.60 -3.95
CA TYR A 185 -10.25 18.39 -4.61
C TYR A 185 -9.54 17.61 -5.72
N LEU A 186 -9.36 18.21 -6.89
CA LEU A 186 -8.50 17.67 -7.93
C LEU A 186 -7.03 18.13 -7.73
N PRO A 187 -6.05 17.33 -8.17
CA PRO A 187 -4.66 17.75 -8.20
C PRO A 187 -4.48 18.91 -9.19
N LYS A 188 -3.72 19.94 -8.80
CA LYS A 188 -3.40 21.04 -9.72
C LYS A 188 -2.32 20.58 -10.73
N PRO A 189 -2.33 21.09 -11.97
CA PRO A 189 -1.34 20.71 -12.99
C PRO A 189 0.13 21.01 -12.61
N TRP A 190 0.37 21.95 -11.70
CA TRP A 190 1.71 22.32 -11.21
C TRP A 190 2.03 21.76 -9.81
N GLU A 191 1.19 20.88 -9.26
CA GLU A 191 1.34 20.31 -7.92
C GLU A 191 2.02 18.93 -7.99
N THR A 192 2.97 18.66 -7.07
CA THR A 192 3.61 17.33 -6.97
C THR A 192 2.71 16.32 -6.24
N ASN A 193 2.94 15.01 -6.44
CA ASN A 193 2.18 13.95 -5.76
C ASN A 193 2.21 14.14 -4.25
N ASP A 194 3.40 14.33 -3.69
CA ASP A 194 3.56 14.48 -2.24
C ASP A 194 2.83 15.69 -1.69
N ARG A 195 2.81 16.81 -2.44
CA ARG A 195 2.10 18.02 -2.03
C ARG A 195 0.58 17.80 -2.03
N TYR A 196 0.06 17.13 -3.05
CA TYR A 196 -1.35 16.77 -3.11
C TYR A 196 -1.74 15.79 -2.00
N LEU A 197 -0.94 14.73 -1.82
CA LEU A 197 -1.18 13.71 -0.79
C LEU A 197 -1.14 14.32 0.62
N ARG A 198 -0.19 15.21 0.94
CA ARG A 198 -0.16 15.89 2.25
C ARG A 198 -1.43 16.70 2.56
N ARG A 199 -2.12 17.21 1.54
CA ARG A 199 -3.37 17.97 1.71
C ARG A 199 -4.58 17.07 1.96
N VAL A 200 -4.59 15.88 1.37
CA VAL A 200 -5.77 15.03 1.26
C VAL A 200 -5.74 13.82 2.19
N LEU A 201 -4.55 13.27 2.45
CA LEU A 201 -4.41 12.10 3.29
C LEU A 201 -4.80 12.41 4.73
N LYS A 202 -5.60 11.53 5.31
CA LYS A 202 -5.93 11.59 6.73
C LYS A 202 -4.79 10.91 7.49
N PRO A 203 -4.27 11.49 8.60
CA PRO A 203 -3.29 10.80 9.41
C PRO A 203 -3.93 9.49 9.90
N ALA A 204 -3.30 8.36 9.57
CA ALA A 204 -3.62 7.11 10.24
C ALA A 204 -3.31 7.33 11.73
N THR A 205 -4.30 7.05 12.56
CA THR A 205 -4.41 7.41 13.96
C THR A 205 -3.10 7.34 14.76
N THR A 206 -2.88 8.37 15.59
CA THR A 206 -1.88 8.50 16.67
C THR A 206 -0.39 8.46 16.29
N SER A 207 0.15 9.57 15.79
CA SER A 207 1.58 9.88 15.99
C SER A 207 1.80 10.24 17.47
N VAL A 208 2.14 9.26 18.30
CA VAL A 208 2.55 9.51 19.68
C VAL A 208 4.01 9.98 19.65
N THR A 209 4.21 11.30 19.71
CA THR A 209 5.54 11.86 19.95
C THR A 209 5.88 11.70 21.43
N ALA A 210 6.44 10.55 21.79
CA ALA A 210 6.96 10.33 23.13
C ALA A 210 8.36 10.96 23.23
N THR A 211 8.49 12.03 24.00
CA THR A 211 9.79 12.61 24.37
C THR A 211 10.41 11.72 25.44
N ILE A 212 11.36 10.86 25.07
CA ILE A 212 12.13 10.08 26.04
C ILE A 212 13.05 11.06 26.77
N ARG A 213 12.71 11.39 28.02
CA ARG A 213 13.64 12.10 28.92
C ARG A 213 14.60 11.07 29.48
N MET A 214 15.88 11.17 29.12
CA MET A 214 16.91 10.40 29.82
C MET A 214 17.06 10.96 31.25
N PRO A 215 17.27 10.11 32.27
CA PRO A 215 17.53 10.59 33.61
C PRO A 215 18.84 11.40 33.62
N ASP A 216 18.78 12.62 34.14
CA ASP A 216 19.98 13.42 34.42
C ASP A 216 20.84 12.65 35.44
N GLU A 217 22.06 12.27 35.03
CA GLU A 217 23.07 11.77 35.95
C GLU A 217 23.40 12.89 36.94
N THR A 218 22.88 12.72 38.15
CA THR A 218 23.17 13.57 39.30
C THR A 218 24.66 13.46 39.61
N SER A 219 25.34 14.59 39.47
CA SER A 219 26.72 14.82 39.86
C SER A 219 26.87 14.82 41.41
N PRO A 220 28.11 14.87 41.91
CA PRO A 220 28.70 13.89 42.83
C PRO A 220 28.18 14.01 44.27
N LYS A 221 28.16 12.87 44.98
CA LYS A 221 28.03 12.81 46.45
C LYS A 221 29.17 13.60 47.11
N ALA A 222 28.92 14.86 47.39
CA ALA A 222 29.55 15.58 48.49
C ALA A 222 28.82 15.16 49.78
N ASN A 223 29.52 14.46 50.67
CA ASN A 223 29.41 14.54 52.12
C ASN A 223 30.48 13.59 52.70
N ALA A 224 31.56 14.14 53.23
CA ALA A 224 31.65 14.61 54.61
C ALA A 224 31.65 13.43 55.58
N ASN A 225 32.83 13.11 56.10
CA ASN A 225 33.03 12.78 57.50
C ASN A 225 34.47 13.14 57.86
N SER A 226 34.58 14.34 58.42
CA SER A 226 35.53 14.70 59.48
C SER A 226 35.35 13.77 60.67
N GLU A 227 36.44 13.30 61.26
CA GLU A 227 36.67 13.37 62.71
C GLU A 227 38.15 13.00 63.03
N PRO A 228 38.68 13.48 64.18
CA PRO A 228 40.12 13.68 64.45
C PRO A 228 40.92 12.43 64.82
#